data_AF-A0A5A4RG23-F1
#
_entry.id   AF-A0A5A4RG23-F1
#
_cell.length_a   1.000
_cell.length_b   1.000
_cell.length_c   1.000
_cell.angle_alpha   90.00
_cell.angle_beta   90.00
_cell.angle_gamma   90.00
#
_symmetry.space_group_name_H-M   'P 1'
#
loop_
_entity.id
_entity.type
_entity.pdbx_description
1 polymer ?
#
loop_
_entity_poly.entity_id
_entity_poly.type
_entity_poly.pdbx_seq_one_letter_code
_entity_poly.pdbx_strand_id
1 'polypeptide(L)' 'MFVTKTLNTEDTDEVKILTIWESEDSFNNWLNSDVFKEAHKNVRLKSDDDGQQSPILSNKVFKYDIGYHYQK' A
#
# COMPACT_ATOMS: atom_id res chain seq x y z
N MET A 1 6.68 -1.99 -26.94
CA MET A 1 6.36 -2.33 -25.55
C MET A 1 7.53 -3.12 -25.00
N PHE A 2 8.23 -2.57 -24.01
CA PHE A 2 9.28 -3.30 -23.31
C PHE A 2 8.65 -3.92 -22.07
N VAL A 3 8.84 -5.22 -21.88
CA VAL A 3 8.39 -5.95 -20.70
C VAL A 3 9.66 -6.38 -19.96
N THR A 4 9.86 -5.82 -18.78
CA THR A 4 10.98 -6.18 -17.90
C THR A 4 10.48 -7.15 -16.83
N LYS A 5 11.36 -8.04 -16.39
CA LYS A 5 11.12 -8.96 -15.26
C LYS A 5 12.01 -8.52 -14.10
N THR A 6 11.42 -8.39 -12.91
CA THR A 6 12.18 -8.20 -11.67
C THR A 6 12.85 -9.52 -11.28
N LEU A 7 14.16 -9.47 -11.02
CA LEU A 7 14.95 -10.61 -10.56
C LEU A 7 15.27 -10.45 -9.07
N ASN A 8 15.57 -11.56 -8.39
CA ASN A 8 15.95 -11.61 -6.97
C ASN A 8 14.85 -11.10 -6.02
N THR A 9 13.62 -11.52 -6.24
CA THR A 9 12.53 -11.29 -5.27
C THR A 9 12.78 -12.11 -4.00
N GLU A 10 12.35 -11.57 -2.86
CA GLU A 10 12.35 -12.33 -1.60
C GLU A 10 11.40 -13.53 -1.70
N ASP A 11 11.63 -14.55 -0.87
CA ASP A 11 10.76 -15.73 -0.76
C ASP A 11 9.56 -15.42 0.15
N THR A 12 8.81 -14.39 -0.22
CA THR A 12 7.64 -13.87 0.52
C THR A 12 6.51 -13.53 -0.45
N ASP A 13 5.27 -13.63 0.04
CA ASP A 13 4.12 -13.13 -0.71
C ASP A 13 4.12 -11.59 -0.71
N GLU A 14 4.14 -10.98 -1.90
CA GLU A 14 4.03 -9.52 -2.07
C GLU A 14 2.58 -9.14 -2.44
N VAL A 15 1.91 -8.37 -1.57
CA VAL A 15 0.56 -7.84 -1.82
C VAL A 15 0.62 -6.33 -2.04
N LYS A 16 -0.05 -5.83 -3.09
CA LYS A 16 -0.13 -4.38 -3.39
C LYS A 16 -1.55 -3.86 -3.26
N ILE A 17 -1.69 -2.76 -2.55
CA ILE A 17 -2.93 -1.99 -2.45
C ILE A 17 -2.72 -0.72 -3.27
N LEU A 18 -3.41 -0.62 -4.41
CA LEU A 18 -3.36 0.54 -5.29
C LEU A 18 -4.63 1.37 -5.09
N THR A 19 -4.47 2.64 -4.73
CA THR A 19 -5.58 3.60 -4.63
C THR A 19 -5.32 4.73 -5.61
N ILE A 20 -6.34 5.08 -6.40
CA ILE A 20 -6.27 6.13 -7.42
C ILE A 20 -7.10 7.31 -6.93
N TRP A 21 -6.53 8.50 -6.99
CA TRP A 21 -7.12 9.72 -6.45
C TRP A 21 -7.10 10.82 -7.50
N GLU A 22 -8.03 11.77 -7.37
CA GLU A 22 -8.09 12.97 -8.22
C GLU A 22 -6.86 13.87 -8.01
N SER A 23 -6.38 13.99 -6.76
CA SER A 23 -5.17 14.73 -6.40
C SER A 23 -4.44 14.05 -5.24
N GLU A 24 -3.16 14.40 -5.05
CA GLU A 24 -2.41 13.97 -3.87
C GLU A 24 -3.03 14.49 -2.57
N ASP A 25 -3.66 15.67 -2.59
CA ASP A 25 -4.34 16.24 -1.42
C ASP A 25 -5.54 15.37 -0.99
N SER A 26 -6.29 14.79 -1.93
CA SER A 26 -7.35 13.84 -1.60
C SER A 26 -6.82 12.62 -0.86
N PHE A 27 -5.68 12.07 -1.30
CA PHE A 27 -5.00 10.98 -0.59
C PHE A 27 -4.54 11.42 0.81
N ASN A 28 -3.93 12.61 0.94
CA ASN A 28 -3.47 13.13 2.23
C ASN A 28 -4.65 13.39 3.20
N ASN A 29 -5.78 13.88 2.70
CA ASN A 29 -6.99 14.06 3.51
C ASN A 29 -7.53 12.71 4.00
N TRP A 30 -7.56 11.68 3.14
CA TRP A 30 -7.93 10.33 3.55
C TRP A 30 -6.95 9.77 4.60
N LEU A 31 -5.65 9.88 4.38
CA LEU A 31 -4.61 9.40 5.30
C LEU A 31 -4.75 9.99 6.72
N ASN A 32 -5.15 11.26 6.81
CA ASN A 32 -5.31 11.97 8.08
C ASN A 32 -6.72 11.85 8.69
N SER A 33 -7.65 11.20 7.99
CA SER A 33 -9.04 11.08 8.41
C SER A 33 -9.24 10.08 9.56
N ASP A 34 -10.35 10.23 10.29
CA ASP A 34 -10.71 9.27 11.34
C ASP A 34 -11.14 7.92 10.75
N VAL A 35 -11.66 7.89 9.52
CA VAL A 35 -11.98 6.63 8.84
C VAL A 35 -10.73 5.82 8.50
N PHE A 36 -9.60 6.47 8.20
CA PHE A 36 -8.32 5.77 8.03
C PHE A 36 -7.83 5.16 9.34
N LYS A 37 -7.86 5.94 10.43
CA LYS A 37 -7.48 5.45 11.77
C LYS A 37 -8.33 4.27 12.19
N GLU A 38 -9.65 4.37 12.02
CA GLU A 38 -10.60 3.33 12.39
C GLU A 38 -10.38 2.04 11.59
N ALA A 39 -10.12 2.14 10.28
CA ALA A 39 -9.83 0.98 9.43
C ALA A 39 -8.53 0.25 9.85
N HIS A 40 -7.52 0.98 10.32
CA HIS A 40 -6.20 0.43 10.63
C HIS A 40 -5.96 0.18 12.13
N LYS A 41 -6.91 0.48 13.02
CA LYS A 41 -6.70 0.41 14.48
C LYS A 41 -6.27 -0.96 15.00
N ASN A 42 -6.72 -2.04 14.34
CA ASN A 42 -6.43 -3.43 14.72
C ASN A 42 -5.42 -4.11 13.77
N VAL A 43 -4.85 -3.37 12.83
CA VAL A 43 -3.78 -3.89 11.98
C VAL A 43 -2.49 -3.93 12.81
N ARG A 44 -1.76 -5.04 12.74
CA ARG A 44 -0.47 -5.25 13.40
C ARG A 44 0.54 -5.84 12.43
N LEU A 45 1.80 -5.43 12.54
CA LEU A 45 2.92 -6.08 11.88
C LEU A 45 3.40 -7.26 12.71
N LYS A 46 4.03 -8.25 12.08
CA LYS A 46 4.63 -9.40 12.78
C LYS A 46 5.64 -8.98 13.86
N SER A 47 6.28 -7.83 13.68
CA SER A 47 7.28 -7.24 14.57
C SER A 47 6.70 -6.49 15.78
N ASP A 48 5.39 -6.25 15.83
CA ASP A 48 4.76 -5.58 16.98
C ASP A 48 4.67 -6.53 18.18
N ASP A 49 4.63 -5.98 19.40
CA ASP A 49 4.61 -6.77 20.65
C ASP A 49 3.43 -7.76 20.70
N ASP A 50 2.26 -7.37 20.19
CA ASP A 50 1.04 -8.17 20.07
C ASP A 50 0.82 -8.77 18.67
N GLY A 51 1.80 -8.62 17.77
CA GLY A 51 1.69 -8.90 16.33
C GLY A 51 2.04 -10.32 15.89
N GLN A 52 2.36 -11.22 16.84
CA GLN A 52 2.90 -12.57 16.55
C GLN A 52 2.00 -13.43 15.65
N GLN A 53 0.70 -13.14 15.55
CA GLN A 53 -0.23 -13.86 14.66
C GLN A 53 -0.41 -13.19 13.28
N SER A 54 0.11 -11.99 13.08
CA SER A 54 -0.02 -11.27 11.81
C SER A 54 0.84 -11.92 10.71
N PRO A 55 0.31 -12.09 9.48
CA PRO A 55 1.12 -12.51 8.33
C PRO A 55 1.93 -11.36 7.70
N ILE A 56 1.73 -10.12 8.14
CA ILE A 56 2.34 -8.93 7.51
C ILE A 56 3.74 -8.71 8.07
N LEU A 57 4.76 -8.93 7.24
CA LEU A 57 6.16 -8.78 7.64
C LEU A 57 6.61 -7.30 7.67
N SER A 58 6.24 -6.53 6.65
CA SER A 58 6.56 -5.11 6.54
C SER A 58 5.60 -4.42 5.57
N ASN A 59 5.62 -3.08 5.54
CA ASN A 59 4.95 -2.30 4.51
C ASN A 59 5.85 -1.19 3.97
N LYS A 60 5.65 -0.83 2.70
CA LYS A 60 6.31 0.32 2.08
C LYS A 60 5.31 1.06 1.19
N VAL A 61 5.28 2.38 1.34
CA VAL A 61 4.38 3.26 0.57
C VAL A 61 5.15 3.88 -0.59
N PHE A 62 4.57 3.81 -1.79
CA PHE A 62 5.05 4.50 -2.98
C PHE A 62 3.94 5.39 -3.53
N LYS A 63 4.31 6.60 -3.97
CA LYS A 63 3.40 7.56 -4.62
C LYS A 63 3.84 7.75 -6.08
N TYR A 64 2.89 8.00 -6.97
CA TYR A 64 3.11 8.13 -8.40
C TYR A 64 2.21 9.22 -8.97
N ASP A 65 2.75 10.03 -9.88
CA ASP A 65 1.96 10.90 -10.75
C ASP A 65 1.43 10.09 -11.93
N ILE A 66 0.11 10.12 -12.14
CA ILE A 66 -0.54 9.41 -13.26
C ILE A 66 -0.55 10.33 -14.48
N GLY A 67 0.46 10.21 -15.34
CA GLY A 67 0.59 11.03 -16.54
C GLY A 67 -0.41 10.72 -17.66
N TYR A 68 -1.07 9.55 -17.62
CA TYR A 68 -2.09 9.14 -18.60
C TYR A 68 -3.03 8.08 -18.01
N HIS A 69 -4.32 8.18 -18.31
CA HIS A 69 -5.33 7.18 -17.99
C HIS A 69 -6.28 7.00 -19.19
N TYR A 70 -6.61 5.76 -19.52
CA TYR A 70 -7.58 5.41 -20.55
C TYR A 70 -8.53 4.34 -20.02
N GLN A 71 -9.83 4.61 -20.14
CA GLN A 71 -10.91 3.69 -19.81
C GLN A 71 -11.76 3.47 -21.06
N LYS A 72 -11.98 2.21 -21.44
CA LYS A 72 -12.66 1.80 -22.67
C LYS A 72 -14.17 2.06 -22.61
#